data_AF-A0A7I4YT22-F1
#
_entry.id   AF-A0A7I4YT22-F1
#
_cell.length_a   1.000
_cell.length_b   1.000
_cell.length_c   1.000
_cell.angle_alpha   90.00
_cell.angle_beta   90.00
_cell.angle_gamma   90.00
#
_symmetry.space_group_name_H-M   'P 1'
#
loop_
_entity.id
_entity.type
_entity.pdbx_description
1 polymer ?
#
loop_
_entity_poly.entity_id
_entity_poly.type
_entity_poly.pdbx_seq_one_letter_code
_entity_poly.pdbx_strand_id
1 'polypeptide(L)'
;MAIFSLLFYIGMLMSYIHGLLLFESPEIARLAGSNYQGSFLAFVIANLCLTVHRLFYTLLPFRSQVILTATVGKICIAFIFLFYVAYVAITLTPLACVEFCPAHFFFFFRRATLLLVVARLNELSNYAIGIVNVTAYTIMFTTLFIRGSLTFRRNSEIRMTVQAAIVSACELVFFLYWQYGPSANDYWELPEFWQHTLDGYSMLIYYDVLILPYMIFNQNVKKEIRNLFCKPKYTSPLVCSLQLSSKK
;
A
#
# COMPACT_ATOMS: atom_id res chain seq x y z
N MET A 1 -5.25 -2.21 1.92
CA MET A 1 -3.83 -1.79 1.93
C MET A 1 -2.99 -2.61 2.90
N ALA A 2 -3.21 -2.54 4.22
CA ALA A 2 -2.37 -3.25 5.21
C ALA A 2 -2.25 -4.78 4.96
N ILE A 3 -3.37 -5.46 4.63
CA ILE A 3 -3.35 -6.90 4.31
C ILE A 3 -2.44 -7.19 3.11
N PHE A 4 -2.55 -6.43 2.02
CA PHE A 4 -1.72 -6.64 0.82
C PHE A 4 -0.25 -6.30 1.07
N SER A 5 0.04 -5.32 1.91
CA SER A 5 1.41 -5.03 2.36
C SER A 5 1.97 -6.18 3.20
N LEU A 6 1.18 -6.76 4.11
CA LEU A 6 1.59 -7.94 4.87
C LEU A 6 1.85 -9.15 3.94
N LEU A 7 0.96 -9.41 2.98
CA LEU A 7 1.12 -10.47 1.98
C LEU A 7 2.39 -10.26 1.15
N PHE A 8 2.69 -9.01 0.79
CA PHE A 8 3.93 -8.64 0.11
C PHE A 8 5.16 -8.96 0.98
N TYR A 9 5.21 -8.52 2.23
CA TYR A 9 6.35 -8.80 3.12
C TYR A 9 6.54 -10.29 3.38
N ILE A 10 5.46 -11.05 3.56
CA ILE A 10 5.53 -12.52 3.71
C ILE A 10 6.10 -13.13 2.44
N GLY A 11 5.64 -12.70 1.26
CA GLY A 11 6.17 -13.16 -0.03
C GLY A 11 7.67 -12.89 -0.18
N MET A 12 8.09 -11.66 0.15
CA MET A 12 9.50 -11.26 0.12
C MET A 12 10.36 -12.10 1.09
N LEU A 13 9.90 -12.26 2.33
CA LEU A 13 10.60 -13.06 3.34
C LEU A 13 10.76 -14.51 2.88
N MET A 14 9.69 -15.13 2.38
CA MET A 14 9.72 -16.49 1.85
C MET A 14 10.69 -16.60 0.67
N SER A 15 10.71 -15.61 -0.23
CA SER A 15 11.64 -15.56 -1.38
C SER A 15 13.10 -15.50 -0.93
N TYR A 16 13.40 -14.66 0.05
CA TYR A 16 14.76 -14.51 0.58
C TYR A 16 15.23 -15.74 1.35
N ILE A 17 14.37 -16.36 2.18
CA ILE A 17 14.69 -17.63 2.83
C ILE A 17 14.94 -18.72 1.78
N HIS A 18 14.10 -18.78 0.75
CA HIS A 18 14.27 -19.73 -0.36
C HIS A 18 15.59 -19.53 -1.10
N GLY A 19 15.96 -18.27 -1.37
CA GLY A 19 17.25 -17.91 -1.97
C GLY A 19 18.46 -18.25 -1.10
N LEU A 20 18.40 -17.96 0.21
CA LEU A 20 19.49 -18.25 1.15
C LEU A 20 19.71 -19.75 1.35
N LEU A 21 18.64 -20.55 1.32
CA LEU A 21 18.72 -22.00 1.45
C LEU A 21 19.09 -22.71 0.13
N LEU A 22 19.24 -21.97 -0.98
CA LEU A 22 19.58 -22.49 -2.31
C LEU A 22 18.66 -23.63 -2.77
N PHE A 23 17.40 -23.64 -2.33
CA PHE A 23 16.42 -24.59 -2.83
C PHE A 23 16.04 -24.19 -4.26
N GLU A 24 16.29 -25.05 -5.24
CA GLU A 24 15.81 -24.83 -6.60
C GLU A 24 14.42 -25.45 -6.75
N SER A 25 13.38 -24.70 -6.39
CA SER A 25 12.00 -25.12 -6.69
C SER A 25 11.30 -24.09 -7.56
N PRO A 26 11.00 -24.40 -8.84
CA PRO A 26 10.38 -23.46 -9.75
C PRO A 26 8.96 -23.06 -9.31
N GLU A 27 8.27 -23.93 -8.56
CA GLU A 27 6.92 -23.63 -8.05
C GLU A 27 6.92 -22.56 -6.97
N ILE A 28 7.87 -22.61 -6.01
CA ILE A 28 7.99 -21.59 -4.97
C ILE A 28 8.43 -20.26 -5.58
N ALA A 29 9.36 -20.28 -6.54
CA ALA A 29 9.79 -19.08 -7.26
C ALA A 29 8.64 -18.39 -8.01
N ARG A 30 7.75 -19.16 -8.63
CA ARG A 30 6.54 -18.66 -9.29
C ARG A 30 5.51 -18.12 -8.32
N LEU A 31 5.26 -18.85 -7.23
CA LEU A 31 4.31 -18.43 -6.20
C LEU A 31 4.76 -17.12 -5.54
N ALA A 32 6.06 -17.01 -5.24
CA ALA A 32 6.70 -15.82 -4.74
C ALA A 32 6.52 -14.62 -5.69
N GLY A 33 6.89 -14.76 -6.97
CA GLY A 33 6.77 -13.69 -7.95
C GLY A 33 5.32 -13.28 -8.24
N SER A 34 4.42 -14.27 -8.32
CA SER A 34 2.98 -14.02 -8.49
C SER A 34 2.39 -13.25 -7.31
N ASN A 35 2.74 -13.63 -6.07
CA ASN A 35 2.31 -12.93 -4.87
C ASN A 35 2.92 -11.52 -4.76
N TYR A 36 4.21 -11.37 -5.09
CA TYR A 36 4.91 -10.08 -5.11
C TYR A 36 4.17 -9.07 -5.99
N GLN A 37 3.98 -9.42 -7.27
CA GLN A 37 3.37 -8.51 -8.24
C GLN A 37 1.86 -8.32 -7.98
N GLY A 38 1.16 -9.39 -7.61
CA GLY A 38 -0.27 -9.31 -7.28
C GLY A 38 -0.53 -8.41 -6.07
N SER A 39 0.30 -8.52 -5.03
CA SER A 39 0.19 -7.68 -3.83
C SER A 39 0.49 -6.22 -4.14
N PHE A 40 1.43 -5.93 -5.04
CA PHE A 40 1.71 -4.58 -5.53
C PHE A 40 0.49 -3.96 -6.22
N LEU A 41 -0.04 -4.62 -7.24
CA LEU A 41 -1.20 -4.09 -7.98
C LEU A 41 -2.43 -3.91 -7.08
N ALA A 42 -2.73 -4.90 -6.23
CA ALA A 42 -3.86 -4.81 -5.31
C ALA A 42 -3.68 -3.68 -4.28
N PHE A 43 -2.43 -3.43 -3.85
CA PHE A 43 -2.12 -2.32 -2.96
C PHE A 43 -2.32 -0.96 -3.63
N VAL A 44 -1.88 -0.81 -4.89
CA VAL A 44 -2.08 0.40 -5.69
C VAL A 44 -3.57 0.68 -5.92
N ILE A 45 -4.34 -0.34 -6.33
CA ILE A 45 -5.80 -0.19 -6.51
C ILE A 45 -6.46 0.21 -5.20
N ALA A 46 -6.08 -0.41 -4.08
CA ALA A 46 -6.61 -0.04 -2.77
C ALA A 46 -6.27 1.41 -2.39
N ASN A 47 -5.05 1.86 -2.69
CA ASN A 47 -4.62 3.24 -2.45
C ASN A 47 -5.44 4.23 -3.28
N LEU A 48 -5.62 3.97 -4.58
CA LEU A 48 -6.46 4.77 -5.47
C LEU A 48 -7.90 4.86 -4.97
N CYS A 49 -8.48 3.72 -4.57
CA CYS A 49 -9.83 3.68 -4.03
C CYS A 49 -9.97 4.57 -2.78
N LEU A 50 -8.96 4.57 -1.90
CA LEU A 50 -8.93 5.45 -0.72
C LEU A 50 -8.77 6.93 -1.11
N THR A 51 -7.92 7.24 -2.08
CA THR A 51 -7.75 8.61 -2.59
C THR A 51 -9.05 9.15 -3.18
N VAL A 52 -9.69 8.37 -4.06
CA VAL A 52 -11.00 8.71 -4.67
C VAL A 52 -12.07 8.87 -3.59
N HIS A 53 -12.12 7.96 -2.63
CA HIS A 53 -13.04 8.04 -1.50
C HIS A 53 -12.89 9.36 -0.73
N ARG A 54 -11.64 9.76 -0.41
CA ARG A 54 -11.37 11.05 0.27
C ARG A 54 -11.70 12.27 -0.59
N LEU A 55 -11.42 12.19 -1.88
CA LEU A 55 -11.76 13.24 -2.84
C LEU A 55 -13.27 13.49 -2.86
N PHE A 56 -14.10 12.43 -2.92
CA PHE A 56 -15.55 12.56 -2.86
C PHE A 56 -16.05 13.19 -1.55
N TYR A 57 -15.50 12.78 -0.40
CA TYR A 57 -15.84 13.39 0.89
C TYR A 57 -15.48 14.87 0.96
N THR A 58 -14.39 15.27 0.31
CA THR A 58 -13.90 16.65 0.31
C THR A 58 -14.73 17.53 -0.63
N LEU A 59 -15.00 17.06 -1.85
CA LEU A 59 -15.75 17.81 -2.86
C LEU A 59 -17.24 17.91 -2.52
N LEU A 60 -17.85 16.81 -2.07
CA LEU A 60 -19.31 16.67 -1.92
C LEU A 60 -19.71 16.24 -0.50
N PRO A 61 -19.47 17.05 0.55
CA PRO A 61 -19.68 16.64 1.94
C PRO A 61 -21.13 16.24 2.26
N PHE A 62 -22.13 16.85 1.60
CA PHE A 62 -23.55 16.57 1.84
C PHE A 62 -24.08 15.36 1.07
N ARG A 63 -23.51 15.04 -0.10
CA ARG A 63 -23.93 13.88 -0.91
C ARG A 63 -23.07 12.64 -0.67
N SER A 64 -21.85 12.80 -0.15
CA SER A 64 -20.92 11.70 0.08
C SER A 64 -21.48 10.64 1.03
N GLN A 65 -22.23 11.01 2.06
CA GLN A 65 -22.83 10.05 2.99
C GLN A 65 -23.89 9.15 2.34
N VAL A 66 -24.55 9.64 1.29
CA VAL A 66 -25.56 8.88 0.54
C VAL A 66 -24.91 8.01 -0.54
N ILE A 67 -23.83 8.50 -1.17
CA ILE A 67 -23.14 7.81 -2.26
C ILE A 67 -22.16 6.75 -1.72
N LEU A 68 -21.35 7.10 -0.71
CA LEU A 68 -20.36 6.22 -0.08
C LEU A 68 -20.96 5.51 1.13
N THR A 69 -21.87 4.58 0.86
CA THR A 69 -22.41 3.70 1.90
C THR A 69 -21.42 2.61 2.29
N ALA A 70 -21.61 2.02 3.48
CA ALA A 70 -20.83 0.87 3.92
C ALA A 70 -20.89 -0.31 2.92
N THR A 71 -21.99 -0.44 2.18
CA THR A 71 -22.16 -1.44 1.12
C THR A 71 -21.18 -1.21 -0.03
N VAL A 72 -21.05 0.03 -0.51
CA VAL A 72 -20.09 0.37 -1.58
C VAL A 72 -18.66 0.06 -1.14
N GLY A 73 -18.31 0.37 0.11
CA GLY A 73 -17.02 0.01 0.69
C GLY A 73 -16.75 -1.50 0.66
N LYS A 74 -17.73 -2.32 1.08
CA LYS A 74 -17.62 -3.78 1.06
C LYS A 74 -17.47 -4.33 -0.37
N ILE A 75 -18.25 -3.82 -1.31
CA ILE A 75 -18.17 -4.22 -2.73
C ILE A 75 -16.79 -3.89 -3.29
N CYS A 76 -16.27 -2.70 -3.01
CA CYS A 76 -14.94 -2.27 -3.45
C CYS A 76 -13.84 -3.19 -2.89
N ILE A 77 -13.89 -3.51 -1.59
CA ILE A 77 -12.93 -4.45 -0.97
C ILE A 77 -13.03 -5.85 -1.60
N ALA A 78 -14.25 -6.36 -1.80
CA ALA A 78 -14.47 -7.66 -2.44
C ALA A 78 -13.93 -7.69 -3.87
N PHE A 79 -14.11 -6.60 -4.63
CA PHE A 79 -13.59 -6.45 -5.98
C PHE A 79 -12.05 -6.46 -6.00
N ILE A 80 -11.40 -5.70 -5.11
CA ILE A 80 -9.93 -5.69 -5.02
C ILE A 80 -9.39 -7.08 -4.67
N PHE A 81 -10.05 -7.77 -3.74
CA PHE A 81 -9.65 -9.13 -3.35
C PHE A 81 -9.84 -10.13 -4.50
N LEU A 82 -10.97 -10.08 -5.20
CA LEU A 82 -11.24 -10.92 -6.36
C LEU A 82 -10.22 -10.65 -7.47
N PHE A 83 -9.90 -9.39 -7.73
CA PHE A 83 -8.85 -8.99 -8.67
C PHE A 83 -7.49 -9.60 -8.27
N TYR A 84 -7.10 -9.50 -7.00
CA TYR A 84 -5.86 -10.08 -6.49
C TYR A 84 -5.81 -11.61 -6.72
N VAL A 85 -6.86 -12.34 -6.35
CA VAL A 85 -6.93 -13.80 -6.52
C VAL A 85 -6.87 -14.18 -8.01
N ALA A 86 -7.64 -13.49 -8.86
CA ALA A 86 -7.62 -13.73 -10.29
C ALA A 86 -6.25 -13.44 -10.90
N TYR A 87 -5.61 -12.34 -10.50
CA TYR A 87 -4.28 -11.97 -10.97
C TYR A 87 -3.24 -13.03 -10.58
N VAL A 88 -3.20 -13.42 -9.30
CA VAL A 88 -2.28 -14.47 -8.81
C VAL A 88 -2.54 -15.80 -9.53
N ALA A 89 -3.81 -16.18 -9.74
CA ALA A 89 -4.15 -17.40 -10.46
C ALA A 89 -3.64 -17.38 -11.91
N ILE A 90 -3.77 -16.23 -12.60
CA ILE A 90 -3.26 -16.07 -13.96
C ILE A 90 -1.72 -16.10 -13.97
N THR A 91 -1.06 -15.44 -13.02
CA THR A 91 0.41 -15.36 -12.99
C THR A 91 1.11 -16.64 -12.52
N LEU A 92 0.39 -17.51 -11.81
CA LEU A 92 0.83 -18.88 -11.53
C LEU A 92 0.87 -19.77 -12.78
N THR A 93 0.08 -19.45 -13.81
CA THR A 93 0.11 -20.18 -15.08
C THR A 93 1.30 -19.73 -15.96
N PRO A 94 1.77 -20.57 -16.89
CA PRO A 94 2.82 -20.18 -17.82
C PRO A 94 2.42 -19.03 -18.78
N LEU A 95 1.17 -18.57 -18.76
CA LEU A 95 0.67 -17.50 -19.63
C LEU A 95 1.20 -16.11 -19.24
N ALA A 96 1.47 -15.88 -17.96
CA ALA A 96 1.82 -14.57 -17.39
C ALA A 96 2.79 -14.71 -16.20
N CYS A 97 3.91 -15.41 -16.41
CA CYS A 97 4.74 -15.86 -15.30
C CYS A 97 5.68 -14.75 -14.75
N VAL A 98 5.55 -14.47 -13.45
CA VAL A 98 6.52 -13.67 -12.68
C VAL A 98 7.29 -14.62 -11.77
N GLU A 99 8.60 -14.70 -11.92
CA GLU A 99 9.45 -15.65 -11.20
C GLU A 99 10.47 -14.89 -10.35
N PHE A 100 10.73 -15.41 -9.15
CA PHE A 100 11.86 -14.99 -8.32
C PHE A 100 13.12 -15.76 -8.74
N CYS A 101 14.23 -15.06 -8.98
CA CYS A 101 15.54 -15.65 -9.24
C CYS A 101 16.32 -15.79 -7.92
N PRO A 102 16.54 -17.01 -7.39
CA PRO A 102 17.26 -17.23 -6.14
C PRO A 102 18.73 -16.76 -6.21
N ALA A 103 19.39 -16.97 -7.35
CA ALA A 103 20.82 -16.69 -7.51
C ALA A 103 21.17 -15.19 -7.44
N HIS A 104 20.23 -14.33 -7.82
CA HIS A 104 20.45 -12.90 -7.94
C HIS A 104 19.48 -12.07 -7.09
N PHE A 105 18.60 -12.72 -6.31
CA PHE A 105 17.63 -12.11 -5.40
C PHE A 105 16.70 -11.05 -6.04
N PHE A 106 16.29 -11.24 -7.30
CA PHE A 106 15.37 -10.33 -8.00
C PHE A 106 14.17 -11.03 -8.62
N PHE A 107 13.12 -10.27 -8.90
CA PHE A 107 11.93 -10.74 -9.60
C PHE A 107 11.99 -10.34 -11.07
N PHE A 108 11.63 -11.26 -11.96
CA PHE A 108 11.61 -10.98 -13.39
C PHE A 108 10.37 -11.54 -14.07
N PHE A 109 9.99 -10.88 -15.16
CA PHE A 109 8.91 -11.33 -16.03
C PHE A 109 9.47 -12.33 -17.03
N ARG A 110 8.99 -13.57 -16.99
CA ARG A 110 9.33 -14.56 -18.00
C ARG A 110 8.60 -14.21 -19.30
N ARG A 111 9.27 -14.39 -20.44
CA ARG A 111 8.68 -14.16 -21.76
C ARG A 111 7.47 -15.08 -21.95
N ALA A 112 6.28 -14.50 -21.99
CA ALA A 112 5.01 -15.22 -22.06
C ALA A 112 3.99 -14.47 -22.92
N THR A 113 2.92 -15.15 -23.32
CA THR A 113 1.91 -14.60 -24.26
C THR A 113 1.21 -13.36 -23.69
N LEU A 114 0.95 -13.31 -22.38
CA LEU A 114 0.32 -12.16 -21.72
C LEU A 114 1.31 -11.15 -21.15
N LEU A 115 2.61 -11.26 -21.48
CA LEU A 115 3.64 -10.35 -21.00
C LEU A 115 3.28 -8.88 -21.31
N LEU A 116 2.77 -8.61 -22.52
CA LEU A 116 2.35 -7.27 -22.91
C LEU A 116 1.23 -6.74 -21.99
N VAL A 117 0.25 -7.58 -21.67
CA VAL A 117 -0.88 -7.19 -20.80
C VAL A 117 -0.37 -6.87 -19.39
N VAL A 118 0.48 -7.73 -18.84
CA VAL A 118 1.08 -7.54 -17.51
C VAL A 118 1.95 -6.29 -17.46
N ALA A 119 2.79 -6.06 -18.48
CA ALA A 119 3.63 -4.88 -18.58
C ALA A 119 2.79 -3.59 -18.64
N ARG A 120 1.71 -3.58 -19.45
CA ARG A 120 0.79 -2.44 -19.51
C ARG A 120 0.04 -2.21 -18.21
N LEU A 121 -0.36 -3.27 -17.49
CA LEU A 121 -0.97 -3.13 -16.16
C LEU A 121 0.00 -2.53 -15.14
N ASN A 122 1.28 -2.90 -15.19
CA ASN A 122 2.31 -2.33 -14.34
C ASN A 122 2.53 -0.85 -14.64
N GLU A 123 2.65 -0.50 -15.93
CA GLU A 123 2.77 0.88 -16.40
C GLU A 123 1.56 1.72 -15.98
N LEU A 124 0.34 1.23 -16.21
CA LEU A 124 -0.89 1.90 -15.77
C LEU A 124 -0.92 2.11 -14.25
N SER A 125 -0.42 1.15 -13.49
CA SER A 125 -0.34 1.26 -12.02
C SER A 125 0.63 2.35 -11.60
N ASN A 126 1.81 2.43 -12.25
CA ASN A 126 2.77 3.50 -12.00
C ASN A 126 2.16 4.88 -12.30
N TYR A 127 1.49 5.03 -13.45
CA TYR A 127 0.78 6.27 -13.79
C TYR A 127 -0.32 6.61 -12.79
N ALA A 128 -1.03 5.62 -12.28
CA ALA A 128 -2.08 5.85 -11.30
C ALA A 128 -1.50 6.34 -9.95
N ILE A 129 -0.37 5.78 -9.51
CA ILE A 129 0.35 6.23 -8.32
C ILE A 129 0.86 7.67 -8.49
N GLY A 130 1.49 7.98 -9.61
CA GLY A 130 2.16 9.27 -9.80
C GLY A 130 1.22 10.39 -10.22
N ILE A 131 0.37 10.16 -11.21
CA ILE A 131 -0.44 11.23 -11.81
C ILE A 131 -1.77 11.34 -11.09
N VAL A 132 -2.50 10.22 -10.95
CA VAL A 132 -3.88 10.26 -10.44
C VAL A 132 -3.90 10.67 -8.97
N ASN A 133 -3.04 10.08 -8.13
CA ASN A 133 -3.00 10.46 -6.71
C ASN A 133 -2.51 11.90 -6.50
N VAL A 134 -1.41 12.32 -7.13
CA VAL A 134 -0.90 13.69 -6.99
C VAL A 134 -1.93 14.71 -7.47
N THR A 135 -2.62 14.43 -8.58
CA THR A 135 -3.70 15.31 -9.07
C THR A 135 -4.86 15.36 -8.08
N ALA A 136 -5.29 14.21 -7.55
CA ALA A 136 -6.38 14.16 -6.57
C ALA A 136 -6.02 14.89 -5.26
N TYR A 137 -4.81 14.70 -4.71
CA TYR A 137 -4.34 15.44 -3.55
C TYR A 137 -4.28 16.95 -3.82
N THR A 138 -3.77 17.36 -4.99
CA THR A 138 -3.77 18.76 -5.40
C THR A 138 -5.18 19.35 -5.41
N ILE A 139 -6.15 18.68 -6.04
CA ILE A 139 -7.55 19.12 -6.08
C ILE A 139 -8.14 19.23 -4.67
N MET A 140 -7.91 18.24 -3.81
CA MET A 140 -8.38 18.26 -2.42
C MET A 140 -7.83 19.46 -1.66
N PHE A 141 -6.53 19.74 -1.76
CA PHE A 141 -5.92 20.89 -1.10
C PHE A 141 -6.46 22.22 -1.62
N THR A 142 -6.55 22.38 -2.95
CA THR A 142 -7.11 23.59 -3.57
C THR A 142 -8.55 23.82 -3.12
N THR A 143 -9.39 22.79 -3.10
CA THR A 143 -10.79 22.96 -2.65
C THR A 143 -10.92 23.26 -1.18
N LEU A 144 -10.11 22.65 -0.31
CA LEU A 144 -10.08 22.96 1.12
C LEU A 144 -9.60 24.40 1.39
N PHE A 145 -8.64 24.87 0.59
CA PHE A 145 -8.13 26.25 0.67
C PHE A 145 -9.18 27.27 0.21
N ILE A 146 -9.82 27.07 -0.95
CA ILE A 146 -10.86 27.96 -1.48
C ILE A 146 -12.05 28.05 -0.53
N ARG A 147 -12.43 26.94 0.12
CA ARG A 147 -13.52 26.94 1.12
C ARG A 147 -13.16 27.62 2.44
N GLY A 148 -11.92 28.08 2.62
CA GLY A 148 -11.45 28.68 3.88
C GLY A 148 -11.43 27.68 5.06
N SER A 149 -11.56 26.38 4.78
CA SER A 149 -11.56 25.34 5.82
C SER A 149 -10.14 25.02 6.31
N LEU A 150 -9.11 25.42 5.56
CA LEU A 150 -7.71 25.35 5.96
C LEU A 150 -7.28 26.69 6.56
N THR A 151 -7.55 26.87 7.86
CA THR A 151 -7.12 28.08 8.57
C THR A 151 -5.72 27.94 9.19
N PHE A 152 -5.07 26.77 9.04
CA PHE A 152 -3.76 26.40 9.60
C PHE A 152 -3.56 26.78 11.08
N ARG A 153 -4.64 27.06 11.80
CA ARG A 153 -4.60 27.55 13.17
C ARG A 153 -4.59 26.40 14.18
N ARG A 154 -5.10 25.24 13.76
CA ARG A 154 -5.22 24.05 14.61
C ARG A 154 -4.17 23.01 14.21
N ASN A 155 -3.42 22.54 15.21
CA ASN A 155 -2.36 21.54 15.02
C ASN A 155 -2.87 20.22 14.39
N SER A 156 -4.15 19.87 14.56
CA SER A 156 -4.75 18.70 13.91
C SER A 156 -4.89 18.86 12.38
N GLU A 157 -5.21 20.07 11.91
CA GLU A 157 -5.36 20.37 10.49
C GLU A 157 -4.00 20.35 9.80
N ILE A 158 -3.00 21.03 10.40
CA ILE A 158 -1.61 21.05 9.91
C ILE A 158 -1.06 19.63 9.76
N ARG A 159 -1.29 18.76 10.76
CA ARG A 159 -0.81 17.38 10.71
C ARG A 159 -1.42 16.57 9.57
N MET A 160 -2.72 16.74 9.31
CA MET A 160 -3.38 16.05 8.21
C MET A 160 -2.88 16.53 6.85
N THR A 161 -2.66 17.85 6.70
CA THR A 161 -2.14 18.41 5.44
C THR A 161 -0.69 18.04 5.19
N VAL A 162 0.16 18.13 6.22
CA VAL A 162 1.58 17.74 6.12
C VAL A 162 1.69 16.26 5.76
N GLN A 163 0.88 15.40 6.38
CA GLN A 163 0.85 13.98 6.06
C GLN A 163 0.52 13.73 4.59
N ALA A 164 -0.56 14.33 4.07
CA ALA A 164 -0.96 14.13 2.68
C ALA A 164 0.03 14.77 1.68
N ALA A 165 0.65 15.91 2.03
CA ALA A 165 1.70 16.53 1.22
C ALA A 165 2.96 15.66 1.14
N ILE A 166 3.43 15.11 2.26
CA ILE A 166 4.58 14.19 2.29
C ILE A 166 4.28 12.95 1.46
N VAL A 167 3.12 12.32 1.67
CA VAL A 167 2.71 11.14 0.89
C VAL A 167 2.69 11.44 -0.60
N SER A 168 2.03 12.53 -1.02
CA SER A 168 1.95 12.92 -2.44
C SER A 168 3.33 13.24 -3.04
N ALA A 169 4.21 13.91 -2.29
CA ALA A 169 5.57 14.21 -2.76
C ALA A 169 6.38 12.91 -2.95
N CYS A 170 6.29 11.99 -2.00
CA CYS A 170 6.95 10.69 -2.13
C CYS A 170 6.39 9.85 -3.28
N GLU A 171 5.07 9.79 -3.46
CA GLU A 171 4.43 9.10 -4.60
C GLU A 171 4.94 9.65 -5.94
N LEU A 172 5.10 10.97 -6.05
CA LEU A 172 5.68 11.60 -7.25
C LEU A 172 7.13 11.19 -7.46
N VAL A 173 7.96 11.19 -6.40
CA VAL A 173 9.37 10.77 -6.50
C VAL A 173 9.49 9.31 -6.93
N PHE A 174 8.70 8.40 -6.35
CA PHE A 174 8.69 6.99 -6.75
C PHE A 174 8.18 6.80 -8.18
N PHE A 175 7.16 7.54 -8.60
CA PHE A 175 6.70 7.53 -9.98
C PHE A 175 7.80 7.96 -10.96
N LEU A 176 8.50 9.07 -10.67
CA LEU A 176 9.60 9.54 -11.50
C LEU A 176 10.72 8.50 -11.57
N TYR A 177 11.04 7.87 -10.44
CA TYR A 177 12.04 6.81 -10.37
C TYR A 177 11.64 5.57 -11.20
N TRP A 178 10.41 5.06 -11.06
CA TRP A 178 10.00 3.86 -11.80
C TRP A 178 9.72 4.09 -13.28
N GLN A 179 9.25 5.28 -13.65
CA GLN A 179 8.89 5.58 -15.04
C GLN A 179 10.07 6.13 -15.85
N TYR A 180 10.96 6.90 -15.23
CA TYR A 180 12.04 7.62 -15.92
C TYR A 180 13.43 7.34 -15.33
N GLY A 181 13.52 6.48 -14.32
CA GLY A 181 14.77 6.16 -13.66
C GLY A 181 15.72 5.30 -14.50
N PRO A 182 16.78 4.77 -13.87
CA PRO A 182 17.88 4.09 -14.55
C PRO A 182 17.44 2.94 -15.46
N SER A 183 16.39 2.21 -15.07
CA SER A 183 15.88 1.06 -15.82
C SER A 183 15.13 1.44 -17.11
N ALA A 184 14.77 2.72 -17.29
CA ALA A 184 14.00 3.21 -18.45
C ALA A 184 14.85 3.96 -19.48
N ASN A 185 16.05 4.41 -19.09
CA ASN A 185 16.92 5.23 -19.92
C ASN A 185 18.31 4.59 -20.03
N ASP A 186 18.70 4.17 -21.24
CA ASP A 186 20.02 3.58 -21.56
C ASP A 186 21.22 4.50 -21.23
N TYR A 187 20.97 5.74 -20.81
CA TYR A 187 21.99 6.71 -20.44
C TYR A 187 22.68 6.43 -19.10
N TRP A 188 22.09 5.58 -18.25
CA TRP A 188 22.64 5.31 -16.92
C TRP A 188 23.29 3.92 -16.86
N GLU A 189 24.61 3.87 -17.04
CA GLU A 189 25.43 2.64 -17.00
C GLU A 189 25.58 2.07 -15.56
N LEU A 190 24.47 1.88 -14.83
CA LEU A 190 24.48 1.10 -13.60
C LEU A 190 24.61 -0.38 -13.95
N PRO A 191 25.48 -1.15 -13.27
CA PRO A 191 25.47 -2.60 -13.38
C PRO A 191 24.07 -3.17 -13.07
N GLU A 192 23.62 -4.16 -13.86
CA GLU A 192 22.28 -4.76 -13.75
C GLU A 192 21.91 -5.17 -12.31
N PHE A 193 22.88 -5.72 -11.58
CA PHE A 193 22.73 -6.09 -10.17
C PHE A 193 22.24 -4.93 -9.28
N TRP A 194 22.84 -3.75 -9.42
CA TRP A 194 22.48 -2.59 -8.60
C TRP A 194 21.13 -2.03 -9.00
N GLN A 195 20.77 -2.09 -10.28
CA GLN A 195 19.44 -1.68 -10.76
C GLN A 195 18.34 -2.53 -10.11
N HIS A 196 18.47 -3.86 -10.19
CA HIS A 196 17.50 -4.78 -9.59
C HIS A 196 17.42 -4.66 -8.06
N THR A 197 18.55 -4.43 -7.41
CA THR A 197 18.61 -4.22 -5.96
C THR A 197 17.85 -2.94 -5.57
N LEU A 198 18.10 -1.84 -6.28
CA LEU A 198 17.41 -0.57 -6.04
C LEU A 198 15.92 -0.67 -6.34
N ASP A 199 15.52 -1.36 -7.40
CA ASP A 199 14.11 -1.61 -7.72
C ASP A 199 13.41 -2.37 -6.57
N GLY A 200 14.02 -3.43 -6.06
CA GLY A 200 13.49 -4.19 -4.91
C GLY A 200 13.34 -3.35 -3.64
N TYR A 201 14.38 -2.58 -3.28
CA TYR A 201 14.31 -1.69 -2.12
C TYR A 201 13.34 -0.52 -2.30
N SER A 202 13.25 0.05 -3.51
CA SER A 202 12.33 1.15 -3.80
C SER A 202 10.88 0.73 -3.58
N MET A 203 10.52 -0.51 -3.95
CA MET A 203 9.21 -1.09 -3.69
C MET A 203 8.94 -1.24 -2.19
N LEU A 204 9.89 -1.80 -1.42
CA LEU A 204 9.76 -1.92 0.03
C LEU A 204 9.55 -0.55 0.71
N ILE A 205 10.39 0.43 0.36
CA ILE A 205 10.31 1.78 0.93
C ILE A 205 8.98 2.44 0.51
N TYR A 206 8.49 2.20 -0.71
CA TYR A 206 7.20 2.73 -1.14
C TYR A 206 6.03 2.26 -0.25
N TYR A 207 5.99 0.97 0.12
CA TYR A 207 5.00 0.46 1.07
C TYR A 207 5.11 1.15 2.44
N ASP A 208 6.33 1.29 2.95
CA ASP A 208 6.59 1.93 4.24
C ASP A 208 6.17 3.39 4.23
N VAL A 209 6.56 4.14 3.21
CA VAL A 209 6.25 5.57 3.05
C VAL A 209 4.75 5.80 2.89
N LEU A 210 4.01 4.85 2.33
CA LEU A 210 2.56 4.98 2.28
C LEU A 210 1.87 4.63 3.59
N ILE A 211 2.39 3.72 4.40
CA ILE A 211 1.72 3.27 5.63
C ILE A 211 2.15 4.11 6.85
N LEU A 212 3.45 4.40 6.98
CA LEU A 212 4.05 5.06 8.14
C LEU A 212 3.42 6.43 8.44
N PRO A 213 3.17 7.32 7.46
CA PRO A 213 2.54 8.60 7.75
C PRO A 213 1.15 8.42 8.36
N TYR A 214 0.36 7.43 7.94
CA TYR A 214 -0.92 7.15 8.60
C TYR A 214 -0.74 6.68 10.03
N MET A 215 0.24 5.81 10.29
CA MET A 215 0.50 5.32 11.65
C MET A 215 1.05 6.41 12.58
N ILE A 216 1.91 7.30 12.08
CA ILE A 216 2.55 8.36 12.86
C ILE A 216 1.60 9.54 13.09
N PHE A 217 0.83 9.95 12.09
CA PHE A 217 0.00 11.15 12.18
C PHE A 217 -1.44 10.86 12.65
N ASN A 218 -1.96 9.63 12.56
CA ASN A 218 -3.29 9.32 13.09
C ASN A 218 -3.27 8.99 14.59
N GLN A 219 -3.88 9.87 15.40
CA GLN A 219 -3.96 9.67 16.86
C GLN A 219 -4.83 8.48 17.26
N ASN A 220 -5.86 8.14 16.48
CA ASN A 220 -6.72 7.01 16.79
C ASN A 220 -5.94 5.70 16.63
N VAL A 221 -5.18 5.57 15.54
CA VAL A 221 -4.29 4.43 15.30
C VAL A 221 -3.23 4.32 16.39
N LYS A 222 -2.61 5.44 16.80
CA LYS A 222 -1.67 5.44 17.93
C LYS A 222 -2.31 4.97 19.23
N LYS A 223 -3.53 5.40 19.54
CA LYS A 223 -4.27 4.96 20.73
C LYS A 223 -4.60 3.47 20.65
N GLU A 224 -5.03 2.98 19.50
CA GLU A 224 -5.39 1.58 19.29
C GLU A 224 -4.17 0.66 19.37
N ILE A 225 -3.06 1.02 18.72
CA ILE A 225 -1.77 0.33 18.87
C ILE A 225 -1.33 0.34 20.33
N ARG A 226 -1.39 1.49 20.99
CA ARG A 226 -1.04 1.58 22.42
C ARG A 226 -1.96 0.69 23.26
N ASN A 227 -3.24 0.56 22.96
CA ASN A 227 -4.16 -0.31 23.69
C ASN A 227 -3.87 -1.80 23.42
N LEU A 228 -3.41 -2.15 22.22
CA LEU A 228 -3.04 -3.52 21.86
C LEU A 228 -1.72 -3.95 22.52
N PHE A 229 -0.70 -3.08 22.52
CA PHE A 229 0.63 -3.38 23.08
C PHE A 229 0.72 -3.08 24.57
N CYS A 230 0.09 -2.01 25.04
CA CYS A 230 -0.08 -1.69 26.44
C CYS A 230 -1.50 -2.07 26.86
N LYS A 231 -1.81 -3.38 26.89
CA LYS A 231 -2.94 -3.81 27.71
C LYS A 231 -2.73 -3.22 29.11
N PRO A 232 -3.66 -2.44 29.68
CA PRO A 232 -3.60 -2.16 31.09
C PRO A 232 -3.61 -3.52 31.79
N LYS A 233 -2.57 -3.79 32.60
CA LYS A 233 -2.63 -4.88 33.58
C LYS A 233 -3.96 -4.75 34.28
N TYR A 234 -4.79 -5.78 34.14
CA TYR A 234 -6.11 -5.87 34.76
C TYR A 234 -6.07 -5.25 36.16
N THR A 235 -6.83 -4.18 36.34
CA THR A 235 -7.32 -3.83 37.66
C THR A 235 -8.16 -5.00 38.10
N SER A 236 -7.67 -5.72 39.11
CA SER A 236 -8.31 -6.89 39.69
C SER A 236 -9.79 -6.61 40.00
N PRO A 237 -10.72 -7.53 39.73
CA PRO A 237 -12.16 -7.37 40.00
C PRO A 237 -12.50 -7.55 41.49
N LEU A 238 -11.61 -7.17 42.41
CA LEU A 238 -11.74 -7.45 43.85
C LEU A 238 -12.19 -6.27 44.70
N VAL A 239 -12.42 -5.08 44.13
CA VAL A 239 -12.85 -3.89 44.91
C VAL A 239 -14.36 -3.62 44.80
N CYS A 240 -15.09 -4.29 43.91
CA CYS A 240 -16.53 -4.07 43.76
C CYS A 240 -17.39 -4.87 44.77
N SER A 241 -16.83 -5.87 45.47
CA SER A 241 -17.57 -6.67 46.45
C SER A 241 -17.51 -6.15 47.89
N LEU A 242 -16.63 -5.18 48.22
CA LEU A 242 -16.48 -4.68 49.59
C LEU A 242 -17.31 -3.42 49.91
N GLN A 243 -17.97 -2.80 48.92
CA GLN A 243 -18.88 -1.65 49.19
C GLN A 243 -20.35 -2.05 49.38
N LEU A 244 -20.73 -3.30 49.12
CA LEU A 244 -22.11 -3.77 49.31
C LEU A 244 -22.39 -4.38 50.70
N SER A 245 -21.38 -4.53 51.56
CA SER A 245 -21.54 -5.09 52.92
C SER A 245 -21.56 -4.06 54.06
N SER A 246 -21.42 -2.75 53.79
CA SER A 246 -21.42 -1.68 54.82
C SER A 246 -22.74 -0.89 54.88
N LYS A 247 -23.81 -1.43 54.27
CA LYS A 247 -25.17 -0.88 54.39
C LYS A 247 -26.16 -2.00 54.69
N LYS A 248 -26.04 -2.59 55.88
CA LYS A 248 -27.16 -3.21 56.61
C LYS A 248 -26.92 -3.01 58.09
#